data_AF-A0A1H7TZK6-F1
#
_entry.id   AF-A0A1H7TZK6-F1
#
_cell.length_a   1.000
_cell.length_b   1.000
_cell.length_c   1.000
_cell.angle_alpha   90.00
_cell.angle_beta   90.00
_cell.angle_gamma   90.00
#
_symmetry.space_group_name_H-M   'P 1'
#
loop_
_entity.id
_entity.type
_entity.pdbx_description
1 polymer ?
#
loop_
_entity_poly.entity_id
_entity_poly.type
_entity_poly.pdbx_seq_one_letter_code
_entity_poly.pdbx_strand_id
1 'polypeptide(L)'
;MPGSLAITANQTSFLQGNSLDFNRLMGVGEEQYCRYVWSHRIAKDKQPWRAIGQRQSGKATARLSDFYLEASIGRYCSMDCYMSPNEFFDWRNVKQLAALHANWLEIDVTNAPGSTKKRTLSIEEQNTVVDEVFEQLASAGVPQPTSYVLSGSGGIHVYWIYDATSALKSKVSAWRDIASKLVKSLKGGNLWHVDVGASKDPARVLRMPGTIHGTTRRTVETFIGGKKYTFESLANALNVKVESQLKVVKPVKELGIAKPTETKETKERNKPRVNNGKHTIGQWWAKTYFNVLKHINQNKVKEGQRDSTAFILFVALRHMQDVDQALERIKDINRRLIGLDEDTLLSYLKTARNTLYKFSKFRLAEYLTRQLGMDTSYLYENDKVKLTIEQIKEAQRDAALKTANNKANSTLNRILNAVKELTTAGSDCTQAAVAAICGRSERTVRRYWSEVIDNKVIRSCSIYSPQ
;
A
#
# COMPACT_ATOMS: atom_id res chain seq x y z
N MET A 1 -22.75 -20.11 50.53
CA MET A 1 -21.56 -19.22 50.62
C MET A 1 -21.02 -19.02 49.22
N PRO A 2 -21.39 -17.95 48.49
CA PRO A 2 -20.76 -17.67 47.21
C PRO A 2 -19.45 -16.93 47.46
N GLY A 3 -18.35 -17.52 46.98
CA GLY A 3 -17.01 -16.97 47.08
C GLY A 3 -16.88 -15.70 46.27
N SER A 4 -16.60 -14.61 46.98
CA SER A 4 -16.17 -13.33 46.42
C SER A 4 -14.84 -13.50 45.69
N LEU A 5 -14.87 -13.55 44.36
CA LEU A 5 -13.70 -13.36 43.51
C LEU A 5 -13.25 -11.90 43.61
N ALA A 6 -12.03 -11.70 44.09
CA ALA A 6 -11.39 -10.39 44.13
C ALA A 6 -11.16 -9.91 42.68
N ILE A 7 -11.91 -8.89 42.27
CA ILE A 7 -11.75 -8.19 41.00
C ILE A 7 -10.63 -7.16 41.19
N THR A 8 -9.53 -7.31 40.46
CA THR A 8 -8.44 -6.33 40.37
C THR A 8 -8.95 -5.02 39.76
N ALA A 9 -8.52 -3.89 40.33
CA ALA A 9 -9.11 -2.56 40.21
C ALA A 9 -9.19 -1.91 38.79
N ASN A 10 -8.80 -2.62 37.72
CA ASN A 10 -8.80 -2.09 36.34
C ASN A 10 -9.98 -2.57 35.47
N GLN A 11 -10.68 -3.65 35.83
CA GLN A 11 -11.86 -4.12 35.07
C GLN A 11 -13.16 -3.38 35.43
N THR A 12 -13.23 -2.75 36.60
CA THR A 12 -14.45 -2.10 37.12
C THR A 12 -14.95 -0.92 36.28
N SER A 13 -14.16 -0.40 35.34
CA SER A 13 -14.56 0.70 34.46
C SER A 13 -15.15 0.27 33.11
N PHE A 14 -15.05 -1.00 32.71
CA PHE A 14 -15.57 -1.48 31.43
C PHE A 14 -16.86 -2.27 31.60
N LEU A 15 -17.91 -1.83 30.91
CA LEU A 15 -19.20 -2.49 30.91
C LEU A 15 -19.35 -3.28 29.60
N GLN A 16 -19.95 -4.47 29.68
CA GLN A 16 -20.31 -5.22 28.50
C GLN A 16 -21.31 -4.41 27.66
N GLY A 17 -20.93 -4.10 26.42
CA GLY A 17 -21.76 -3.41 25.46
C GLY A 17 -22.37 -4.38 24.45
N ASN A 18 -23.34 -3.89 23.68
CA ASN A 18 -23.86 -4.63 22.52
C ASN A 18 -23.14 -4.19 21.22
N SER A 19 -23.46 -4.85 20.11
CA SER A 19 -22.87 -4.54 18.81
C SER A 19 -23.21 -3.15 18.29
N LEU A 20 -24.40 -2.61 18.62
CA LEU A 20 -24.81 -1.27 18.22
C LEU A 20 -24.01 -0.20 18.95
N ASP A 21 -23.69 -0.41 20.23
CA ASP A 21 -22.87 0.52 21.01
C ASP A 21 -21.46 0.62 20.41
N PHE A 22 -20.85 -0.52 20.08
CA PHE A 22 -19.55 -0.55 19.40
C PHE A 22 -19.61 0.11 18.02
N ASN A 23 -20.65 -0.19 17.23
CA ASN A 23 -20.84 0.40 15.91
C ASN A 23 -20.96 1.92 15.97
N ARG A 24 -21.77 2.45 16.90
CA ARG A 24 -21.92 3.90 17.12
C ARG A 24 -20.59 4.53 17.51
N LEU A 25 -19.85 3.89 18.43
CA LEU A 25 -18.55 4.39 18.88
C LEU A 25 -17.53 4.46 17.74
N MET A 26 -17.52 3.45 16.86
CA MET A 26 -16.64 3.34 15.69
C MET A 26 -17.10 4.15 14.47
N GLY A 27 -18.34 4.67 14.45
CA GLY A 27 -18.93 5.36 13.30
C GLY A 27 -19.37 4.43 12.16
N VAL A 28 -19.78 3.20 12.48
CA VAL A 28 -20.28 2.23 11.49
C VAL A 28 -21.73 2.54 11.14
N GLY A 29 -22.04 2.63 9.85
CA GLY A 29 -23.32 3.10 9.32
C GLY A 29 -23.38 4.61 9.05
N GLU A 30 -22.36 5.36 9.47
CA GLU A 30 -22.22 6.80 9.24
C GLU A 30 -20.99 7.10 8.37
N GLU A 31 -20.61 6.16 7.50
CA GLU A 31 -19.37 6.29 6.75
C GLU A 31 -19.43 7.42 5.72
N GLN A 32 -18.42 8.29 5.74
CA GLN A 32 -18.23 9.30 4.69
C GLN A 32 -17.69 8.66 3.41
N TYR A 33 -16.84 7.64 3.56
CA TYR A 33 -16.32 6.83 2.49
C TYR A 33 -16.76 5.37 2.66
N CYS A 34 -16.00 4.39 2.18
CA CYS A 34 -16.41 2.99 2.31
C CYS A 34 -15.59 2.23 3.34
N ARG A 35 -16.25 1.33 4.07
CA ARG A 35 -15.61 0.29 4.88
C ARG A 35 -15.75 -1.05 4.19
N TYR A 36 -14.84 -1.95 4.51
CA TYR A 36 -14.91 -3.31 4.02
C TYR A 36 -15.29 -4.27 5.14
N VAL A 37 -16.28 -5.08 4.84
CA VAL A 37 -16.68 -6.23 5.65
C VAL A 37 -16.33 -7.52 4.90
N TRP A 38 -16.03 -8.57 5.64
CA TRP A 38 -15.55 -9.82 5.09
C TRP A 38 -16.02 -11.02 5.90
N SER A 39 -16.41 -12.09 5.22
CA SER A 39 -16.64 -13.40 5.83
C SER A 39 -16.30 -14.50 4.83
N HIS A 40 -15.55 -15.50 5.28
CA HIS A 40 -15.28 -16.71 4.47
C HIS A 40 -16.46 -17.68 4.45
N ARG A 41 -17.58 -17.34 5.09
CA ARG A 41 -18.82 -18.15 5.08
C ARG A 41 -19.71 -17.83 3.89
N ILE A 42 -19.53 -16.65 3.30
CA ILE A 42 -20.18 -16.31 2.04
C ILE A 42 -19.67 -17.28 0.96
N ALA A 43 -20.61 -17.93 0.27
CA ALA A 43 -20.35 -19.02 -0.67
C ALA A 43 -19.32 -18.64 -1.75
N LYS A 44 -18.57 -19.61 -2.27
CA LYS A 44 -17.40 -19.39 -3.15
C LYS A 44 -17.73 -18.72 -4.49
N ASP A 45 -18.95 -18.90 -4.98
CA ASP A 45 -19.52 -18.24 -6.16
C ASP A 45 -19.80 -16.75 -5.91
N LYS A 46 -19.96 -16.36 -4.63
CA LYS A 46 -20.04 -14.97 -4.19
C LYS A 46 -18.66 -14.47 -3.74
N GLN A 47 -18.35 -13.22 -4.01
CA GLN A 47 -17.16 -12.58 -3.45
C GLN A 47 -17.29 -12.53 -1.91
N PRO A 48 -16.28 -12.86 -1.09
CA PRO A 48 -16.41 -12.83 0.37
C PRO A 48 -16.32 -11.42 0.98
N TRP A 49 -15.97 -10.43 0.16
CA TRP A 49 -15.85 -9.02 0.53
C TRP A 49 -17.11 -8.25 0.14
N ARG A 50 -17.58 -7.35 1.01
CA ARG A 50 -18.53 -6.30 0.68
C ARG A 50 -17.97 -4.94 1.09
N ALA A 51 -18.27 -3.93 0.30
CA ALA A 51 -18.08 -2.54 0.70
C ALA A 51 -19.41 -2.04 1.28
N ILE A 52 -19.38 -1.34 2.40
CA ILE A 52 -20.50 -0.59 2.98
C ILE A 52 -20.16 0.90 2.93
N GLY A 53 -21.16 1.79 3.09
CA GLY A 53 -20.96 3.24 2.98
C GLY A 53 -20.90 3.71 1.53
N GLN A 54 -20.02 4.66 1.23
CA GLN A 54 -19.92 5.33 -0.07
C GLN A 54 -18.56 5.15 -0.74
N ARG A 55 -18.55 4.70 -1.99
CA ARG A 55 -17.32 4.54 -2.78
C ARG A 55 -17.09 5.72 -3.69
N GLN A 56 -15.85 6.21 -3.75
CA GLN A 56 -15.46 7.32 -4.64
C GLN A 56 -15.69 6.96 -6.11
N SER A 57 -15.45 5.70 -6.50
CA SER A 57 -15.71 5.26 -7.87
C SER A 57 -17.21 5.11 -8.23
N GLY A 58 -18.13 5.30 -7.28
CA GLY A 58 -19.56 5.04 -7.47
C GLY A 58 -19.92 3.55 -7.66
N LYS A 59 -19.00 2.62 -7.38
CA LYS A 59 -19.29 1.18 -7.45
C LYS A 59 -20.27 0.79 -6.35
N ALA A 60 -21.09 -0.23 -6.65
CA ALA A 60 -22.09 -0.73 -5.72
C ALA A 60 -21.50 -1.10 -4.35
N THR A 61 -22.29 -0.78 -3.32
CA THR A 61 -22.08 -1.14 -1.91
C THR A 61 -23.25 -2.00 -1.44
N ALA A 62 -23.08 -2.65 -0.28
CA ALA A 62 -24.10 -3.47 0.35
C ALA A 62 -24.55 -2.84 1.67
N ARG A 63 -25.73 -3.24 2.15
CA ARG A 63 -26.13 -2.96 3.52
C ARG A 63 -25.44 -3.95 4.46
N LEU A 64 -25.14 -3.49 5.68
CA LEU A 64 -24.52 -4.34 6.69
C LEU A 64 -25.42 -5.53 7.07
N SER A 65 -26.74 -5.32 7.10
CA SER A 65 -27.75 -6.37 7.32
C SER A 65 -27.67 -7.47 6.27
N ASP A 66 -27.53 -7.09 5.00
CA ASP A 66 -27.49 -8.05 3.89
C ASP A 66 -26.22 -8.89 3.97
N PHE A 67 -25.09 -8.25 4.28
CA PHE A 67 -23.84 -8.96 4.52
C PHE A 67 -23.95 -10.00 5.65
N TYR A 68 -24.57 -9.64 6.77
CA TYR A 68 -24.79 -10.58 7.88
C TYR A 68 -25.69 -11.76 7.51
N LEU A 69 -26.72 -11.52 6.69
CA LEU A 69 -27.60 -12.56 6.19
C LEU A 69 -26.86 -13.50 5.24
N GLU A 70 -26.02 -12.96 4.35
CA GLU A 70 -25.19 -13.75 3.44
C GLU A 70 -24.13 -14.59 4.18
N ALA A 71 -23.66 -14.11 5.33
CA ALA A 71 -22.72 -14.82 6.19
C ALA A 71 -23.39 -15.79 7.18
N SER A 72 -24.64 -16.20 6.94
CA SER A 72 -25.37 -17.12 7.81
C SER A 72 -25.00 -18.60 7.57
N ILE A 73 -25.09 -19.41 8.64
CA ILE A 73 -24.98 -20.88 8.56
C ILE A 73 -26.06 -21.51 9.44
N GLY A 74 -26.99 -22.23 8.82
CA GLY A 74 -28.12 -22.82 9.52
C GLY A 74 -28.93 -21.74 10.24
N ARG A 75 -29.12 -21.88 11.55
CA ARG A 75 -29.85 -20.91 12.38
C ARG A 75 -29.04 -19.68 12.81
N TYR A 76 -27.73 -19.66 12.55
CA TYR A 76 -26.86 -18.57 12.99
C TYR A 76 -26.69 -17.55 11.87
N CYS A 77 -27.23 -16.35 12.04
CA CYS A 77 -26.89 -15.19 11.22
C CYS A 77 -25.50 -14.66 11.62
N SER A 78 -24.76 -14.03 10.68
CA SER A 78 -23.47 -13.38 10.96
C SER A 78 -22.37 -14.27 11.57
N MET A 79 -22.01 -15.36 10.89
CA MET A 79 -20.90 -16.22 11.29
C MET A 79 -19.56 -15.70 10.74
N ASP A 80 -18.53 -15.68 11.58
CA ASP A 80 -17.15 -15.32 11.20
C ASP A 80 -17.08 -14.02 10.37
N CYS A 81 -17.65 -12.95 10.91
CA CYS A 81 -17.76 -11.65 10.25
C CYS A 81 -16.69 -10.68 10.76
N TYR A 82 -16.07 -9.96 9.82
CA TYR A 82 -14.95 -9.06 10.08
C TYR A 82 -15.20 -7.71 9.40
N MET A 83 -14.65 -6.64 9.96
CA MET A 83 -14.79 -5.27 9.44
C MET A 83 -13.49 -4.49 9.57
N SER A 84 -13.24 -3.59 8.62
CA SER A 84 -12.16 -2.62 8.71
C SER A 84 -12.51 -1.48 9.68
N PRO A 85 -11.68 -1.19 10.70
CA PRO A 85 -11.89 -0.06 11.60
C PRO A 85 -11.69 1.30 10.93
N ASN A 86 -10.99 1.37 9.81
CA ASN A 86 -10.77 2.61 9.05
C ASN A 86 -11.54 2.59 7.72
N GLU A 87 -11.69 3.76 7.10
CA GLU A 87 -12.41 3.96 5.84
C GLU A 87 -11.46 4.13 4.64
N PHE A 88 -11.98 3.85 3.45
CA PHE A 88 -11.26 3.88 2.19
C PHE A 88 -12.06 4.58 1.11
N PHE A 89 -11.38 5.27 0.19
CA PHE A 89 -12.02 5.85 -0.99
C PHE A 89 -12.66 4.77 -1.86
N ASP A 90 -11.96 3.66 -2.01
CA ASP A 90 -12.37 2.49 -2.78
C ASP A 90 -11.79 1.25 -2.13
N TRP A 91 -11.04 0.41 -2.86
CA TRP A 91 -10.61 -0.89 -2.39
C TRP A 91 -9.75 -0.82 -1.12
N ARG A 92 -10.08 -1.64 -0.11
CA ARG A 92 -9.35 -1.80 1.15
C ARG A 92 -7.86 -2.07 0.95
N ASN A 93 -7.07 -1.00 0.95
CA ASN A 93 -5.63 -1.03 1.00
C ASN A 93 -5.09 0.31 1.50
N VAL A 94 -3.86 0.30 2.01
CA VAL A 94 -3.23 1.47 2.61
C VAL A 94 -3.21 2.71 1.71
N LYS A 95 -3.08 2.56 0.38
CA LYS A 95 -3.03 3.70 -0.55
C LYS A 95 -4.38 4.35 -0.77
N GLN A 96 -5.46 3.68 -0.37
CA GLN A 96 -6.84 4.11 -0.52
C GLN A 96 -7.46 4.51 0.81
N LEU A 97 -6.71 4.54 1.91
CA LEU A 97 -7.21 5.03 3.19
C LEU A 97 -7.74 6.46 3.03
N ALA A 98 -8.97 6.68 3.47
CA ALA A 98 -9.65 7.96 3.41
C ALA A 98 -9.77 8.59 4.79
N ALA A 99 -10.19 7.80 5.79
CA ALA A 99 -10.31 8.25 7.17
C ALA A 99 -9.81 7.19 8.17
N LEU A 100 -9.20 7.65 9.25
CA LEU A 100 -8.78 6.84 10.40
C LEU A 100 -9.79 7.04 11.53
N HIS A 101 -10.16 5.97 12.23
CA HIS A 101 -11.11 6.02 13.36
C HIS A 101 -10.57 5.35 14.63
N ALA A 102 -9.57 4.48 14.52
CA ALA A 102 -8.98 3.85 15.69
C ALA A 102 -7.54 3.42 15.48
N ASN A 103 -6.80 3.31 16.58
CA ASN A 103 -5.66 2.43 16.72
C ASN A 103 -6.08 1.19 17.51
N TRP A 104 -5.41 0.06 17.28
CA TRP A 104 -5.75 -1.19 17.95
C TRP A 104 -4.55 -2.10 18.20
N LEU A 105 -4.74 -3.05 19.11
CA LEU A 105 -3.87 -4.20 19.32
C LEU A 105 -4.68 -5.47 19.06
N GLU A 106 -4.13 -6.37 18.24
CA GLU A 106 -4.65 -7.71 17.99
C GLU A 106 -3.84 -8.69 18.86
N ILE A 107 -4.48 -9.24 19.89
CA ILE A 107 -3.89 -10.17 20.85
C ILE A 107 -4.34 -11.58 20.50
N ASP A 108 -3.39 -12.41 20.12
CA ASP A 108 -3.62 -13.80 19.75
C ASP A 108 -3.22 -14.76 20.87
N VAL A 109 -3.91 -15.90 20.92
CA VAL A 109 -3.63 -16.96 21.88
C VAL A 109 -2.38 -17.72 21.45
N THR A 110 -1.48 -17.96 22.41
CA THR A 110 -0.29 -18.81 22.20
C THR A 110 -0.72 -20.27 22.15
N ASN A 111 -0.32 -20.97 21.09
CA ASN A 111 -0.55 -22.41 21.00
C ASN A 111 0.31 -23.15 22.02
N ALA A 112 -0.17 -24.32 22.46
CA ALA A 112 0.65 -25.21 23.28
C ALA A 112 1.95 -25.56 22.54
N PRO A 113 3.10 -25.68 23.24
CA PRO A 113 4.37 -26.08 22.63
C PRO A 113 4.20 -27.33 21.77
N GLY A 114 4.60 -27.28 20.50
CA GLY A 114 4.50 -28.39 19.55
C GLY A 114 3.11 -28.61 18.93
N SER A 115 2.08 -27.82 19.27
CA SER A 115 0.75 -27.90 18.65
C SER A 115 0.58 -26.90 17.51
N THR A 116 0.13 -27.39 16.36
CA THR A 116 -0.33 -26.54 15.25
C THR A 116 -1.81 -26.18 15.36
N LYS A 117 -2.55 -26.79 16.31
CA LYS A 117 -3.98 -26.55 16.51
C LYS A 117 -4.17 -25.29 17.36
N LYS A 118 -4.98 -24.35 16.85
CA LYS A 118 -5.36 -23.13 17.59
C LYS A 118 -6.02 -23.50 18.92
N ARG A 119 -5.39 -23.08 20.03
CA ARG A 119 -5.95 -23.22 21.37
C ARG A 119 -7.16 -22.30 21.53
N THR A 120 -8.18 -22.79 22.22
CA THR A 120 -9.28 -21.96 22.74
C THR A 120 -9.08 -21.83 24.24
N LEU A 121 -9.13 -20.61 24.76
CA LEU A 121 -8.98 -20.36 26.19
C LEU A 121 -10.29 -20.62 26.96
N SER A 122 -10.16 -21.05 28.22
CA SER A 122 -11.27 -20.99 29.18
C SER A 122 -11.67 -19.54 29.48
N ILE A 123 -12.78 -19.34 30.21
CA ILE A 123 -13.20 -18.00 30.62
C ILE A 123 -12.20 -17.41 31.61
N GLU A 124 -11.72 -18.21 32.57
CA GLU A 124 -10.73 -17.77 33.56
C GLU A 124 -9.40 -17.40 32.90
N GLU A 125 -8.93 -18.22 31.95
CA GLU A 125 -7.72 -17.94 31.17
C GLU A 125 -7.88 -16.66 30.34
N GLN A 126 -9.05 -16.45 29.72
CA GLN A 126 -9.31 -15.23 28.95
C GLN A 126 -9.32 -13.99 29.84
N ASN A 127 -9.91 -14.06 31.04
CA ASN A 127 -9.88 -12.97 32.02
C ASN A 127 -8.45 -12.67 32.47
N THR A 128 -7.64 -13.71 32.71
CA THR A 128 -6.21 -13.57 33.03
C THR A 128 -5.47 -12.83 31.92
N VAL A 129 -5.72 -13.17 30.65
CA VAL A 129 -5.11 -12.46 29.51
C VAL A 129 -5.54 -11.00 29.47
N VAL A 130 -6.83 -10.70 29.70
CA VAL A 130 -7.32 -9.32 29.76
C VAL A 130 -6.59 -8.55 30.85
N ASP A 131 -6.50 -9.10 32.06
CA ASP A 131 -5.86 -8.46 33.20
C ASP A 131 -4.37 -8.20 32.93
N GLU A 132 -3.63 -9.20 32.47
CA GLU A 132 -2.21 -9.05 32.12
C GLU A 132 -1.98 -7.98 31.04
N VAL A 133 -2.82 -7.95 30.00
CA VAL A 133 -2.72 -6.92 28.94
C VAL A 133 -2.93 -5.54 29.53
N PHE A 134 -3.98 -5.34 30.32
CA PHE A 134 -4.31 -4.03 30.90
C PHE A 134 -3.29 -3.59 31.94
N GLU A 135 -2.77 -4.50 32.77
CA GLU A 135 -1.69 -4.23 33.71
C GLU A 135 -0.40 -3.80 33.00
N GLN A 136 -0.04 -4.46 31.90
CA GLN A 136 1.13 -4.07 31.11
C GLN A 136 0.94 -2.70 30.44
N LEU A 137 -0.24 -2.41 29.90
CA LEU A 137 -0.55 -1.09 29.33
C LEU A 137 -0.48 0.01 30.40
N ALA A 138 -1.10 -0.21 31.57
CA ALA A 138 -1.07 0.73 32.68
C ALA A 138 0.36 0.96 33.20
N SER A 139 1.14 -0.11 33.38
CA SER A 139 2.54 -0.05 33.81
C SER A 139 3.43 0.69 32.80
N ALA A 140 3.10 0.62 31.51
CA ALA A 140 3.81 1.34 30.46
C ALA A 140 3.34 2.80 30.30
N GLY A 141 2.40 3.27 31.13
CA GLY A 141 1.84 4.62 31.04
C GLY A 141 1.03 4.87 29.76
N VAL A 142 0.50 3.81 29.15
CA VAL A 142 -0.36 3.93 27.98
C VAL A 142 -1.72 4.46 28.41
N PRO A 143 -2.30 5.46 27.71
CA PRO A 143 -3.65 5.93 28.02
C PRO A 143 -4.66 4.79 27.96
N GLN A 144 -5.69 4.82 28.82
CA GLN A 144 -6.68 3.75 28.89
C GLN A 144 -7.36 3.51 27.52
N PRO A 145 -7.53 2.26 27.06
CA PRO A 145 -8.29 1.94 25.86
C PRO A 145 -9.72 2.46 25.92
N THR A 146 -10.34 2.78 24.78
CA THR A 146 -11.77 3.13 24.73
C THR A 146 -12.65 1.89 24.88
N SER A 147 -12.27 0.79 24.23
CA SER A 147 -13.00 -0.47 24.27
C SER A 147 -12.08 -1.67 24.03
N TYR A 148 -12.53 -2.85 24.40
CA TYR A 148 -11.92 -4.11 23.95
C TYR A 148 -12.99 -5.11 23.50
N VAL A 149 -12.57 -6.07 22.68
CA VAL A 149 -13.45 -7.07 22.08
C VAL A 149 -12.86 -8.46 22.33
N LEU A 150 -13.67 -9.33 22.93
CA LEU A 150 -13.36 -10.76 23.04
C LEU A 150 -13.78 -11.43 21.72
N SER A 151 -12.81 -11.93 20.97
CA SER A 151 -13.05 -12.46 19.62
C SER A 151 -13.84 -13.78 19.58
N GLY A 152 -14.12 -14.41 20.73
CA GLY A 152 -14.74 -15.73 20.82
C GLY A 152 -13.80 -16.93 20.58
N SER A 153 -12.62 -16.73 19.97
CA SER A 153 -11.56 -17.76 19.86
C SER A 153 -10.58 -17.78 21.04
N GLY A 154 -10.69 -16.82 21.95
CA GLY A 154 -9.75 -16.58 23.07
C GLY A 154 -8.83 -15.37 22.83
N GLY A 155 -8.72 -14.88 21.58
CA GLY A 155 -7.99 -13.64 21.28
C GLY A 155 -8.80 -12.39 21.63
N ILE A 156 -8.11 -11.26 21.78
CA ILE A 156 -8.68 -9.98 22.20
C ILE A 156 -8.28 -8.88 21.21
N HIS A 157 -9.19 -7.97 20.89
CA HIS A 157 -8.84 -6.72 20.20
C HIS A 157 -8.99 -5.57 21.19
N VAL A 158 -7.95 -4.76 21.37
CA VAL A 158 -7.99 -3.58 22.25
C VAL A 158 -7.97 -2.32 21.38
N TYR A 159 -8.90 -1.39 21.60
CA TYR A 159 -9.09 -0.22 20.73
C TYR A 159 -8.91 1.11 21.47
N TRP A 160 -8.25 2.04 20.80
CA TRP A 160 -8.30 3.47 21.10
C TRP A 160 -9.05 4.15 19.97
N ILE A 161 -10.31 4.49 20.24
CA ILE A 161 -11.25 4.99 19.23
C ILE A 161 -11.28 6.51 19.30
N TYR A 162 -11.27 7.14 18.14
CA TYR A 162 -11.32 8.58 17.99
C TYR A 162 -12.27 9.00 16.87
N ASP A 163 -12.66 10.27 16.88
CA ASP A 163 -13.45 10.86 15.79
C ASP A 163 -12.71 10.73 14.46
N ALA A 164 -13.48 10.49 13.40
CA ALA A 164 -12.95 10.28 12.06
C ALA A 164 -12.00 11.42 11.67
N THR A 165 -10.78 11.07 11.29
CA THR A 165 -9.81 12.03 10.76
C THR A 165 -9.32 11.62 9.39
N SER A 166 -9.16 12.60 8.49
CA SER A 166 -8.59 12.38 7.16
C SER A 166 -7.25 11.63 7.23
N ALA A 167 -7.10 10.58 6.42
CA ALA A 167 -5.90 9.74 6.35
C ALA A 167 -4.78 10.38 5.52
N LEU A 168 -4.43 11.63 5.83
CA LEU A 168 -3.29 12.33 5.22
C LEU A 168 -2.00 11.58 5.50
N LYS A 169 -1.01 11.71 4.62
CA LYS A 169 0.27 11.00 4.72
C LYS A 169 0.94 11.17 6.09
N SER A 170 0.93 12.38 6.66
CA SER A 170 1.52 12.64 7.99
C SER A 170 0.72 11.95 9.11
N LYS A 171 -0.62 11.98 9.05
CA LYS A 171 -1.48 11.28 10.00
C LYS A 171 -1.36 9.77 9.90
N VAL A 172 -1.23 9.20 8.70
CA VAL A 172 -0.97 7.77 8.51
C VAL A 172 0.41 7.37 9.03
N SER A 173 1.42 8.25 8.93
CA SER A 173 2.73 8.02 9.56
C SER A 173 2.60 8.01 11.09
N ALA A 174 1.99 9.05 11.67
CA ALA A 174 1.76 9.14 13.10
C ALA A 174 0.91 7.97 13.62
N TRP A 175 -0.08 7.50 12.86
CA TRP A 175 -0.88 6.32 13.20
C TRP A 175 0.00 5.07 13.37
N ARG A 176 0.99 4.86 12.49
CA ARG A 176 1.94 3.74 12.60
C ARG A 176 2.89 3.90 13.77
N ASP A 177 3.25 5.12 14.10
CA ASP A 177 4.10 5.43 15.26
C ASP A 177 3.34 5.16 16.56
N ILE A 178 2.07 5.57 16.64
CA ILE A 178 1.14 5.22 17.73
C ILE A 178 1.04 3.69 17.86
N ALA A 179 0.69 2.99 16.77
CA ALA A 179 0.59 1.53 16.77
C ALA A 179 1.92 0.86 17.21
N SER A 180 3.05 1.41 16.79
CA SER A 180 4.36 0.90 17.21
C SER A 180 4.66 1.13 18.69
N LYS A 181 4.19 2.23 19.28
CA LYS A 181 4.31 2.45 20.73
C LYS A 181 3.41 1.50 21.52
N LEU A 182 2.15 1.35 21.10
CA LEU A 182 1.20 0.42 21.72
C LEU A 182 1.69 -1.03 21.67
N VAL A 183 2.29 -1.46 20.56
CA VAL A 183 2.87 -2.81 20.46
C VAL A 183 4.08 -2.94 21.39
N LYS A 184 4.94 -1.92 21.47
CA LYS A 184 6.16 -1.94 22.30
C LYS A 184 5.88 -1.89 23.81
N SER A 185 4.72 -1.39 24.23
CA SER A 185 4.32 -1.40 25.65
C SER A 185 3.99 -2.80 26.17
N LEU A 186 3.74 -3.76 25.28
CA LEU A 186 3.42 -5.13 25.66
C LEU A 186 4.64 -6.04 25.51
N LYS A 187 4.91 -6.84 26.54
CA LYS A 187 5.96 -7.87 26.57
C LYS A 187 5.43 -9.25 26.17
N GLY A 188 4.11 -9.42 26.09
CA GLY A 188 3.44 -10.71 25.92
C GLY A 188 3.21 -11.41 27.25
N GLY A 189 2.61 -12.60 27.18
CA GLY A 189 2.38 -13.47 28.34
C GLY A 189 2.46 -14.94 27.96
N ASN A 190 2.29 -15.82 28.94
CA ASN A 190 2.38 -17.27 28.69
C ASN A 190 1.26 -17.78 27.78
N LEU A 191 0.07 -17.16 27.88
CA LEU A 191 -1.13 -17.56 27.14
C LEU A 191 -1.34 -16.79 25.84
N TRP A 192 -0.60 -15.69 25.62
CA TRP A 192 -0.91 -14.74 24.56
C TRP A 192 0.31 -14.01 24.03
N HIS A 193 0.19 -13.51 22.80
CA HIS A 193 1.17 -12.63 22.18
C HIS A 193 0.46 -11.60 21.31
N VAL A 194 1.15 -10.51 20.98
CA VAL A 194 0.63 -9.48 20.07
C VAL A 194 0.86 -9.92 18.62
N ASP A 195 -0.18 -9.93 17.79
CA ASP A 195 0.00 -9.95 16.33
C ASP A 195 0.49 -8.56 15.89
N VAL A 196 1.81 -8.42 15.83
CA VAL A 196 2.50 -7.18 15.45
C VAL A 196 2.12 -6.74 14.04
N GLY A 197 1.91 -7.68 13.12
CA GLY A 197 1.58 -7.38 11.74
C GLY A 197 0.19 -6.76 11.63
N ALA A 198 -0.77 -7.38 12.31
CA ALA A 198 -2.15 -6.94 12.27
C ALA A 198 -2.44 -5.69 13.11
N SER A 199 -1.71 -5.50 14.21
CA SER A 199 -1.75 -4.28 15.02
C SER A 199 -1.16 -3.06 14.31
N LYS A 200 -0.33 -3.25 13.26
CA LYS A 200 0.34 -2.18 12.50
C LYS A 200 -0.16 -1.98 11.08
N ASP A 201 -1.16 -2.73 10.64
CA ASP A 201 -1.77 -2.57 9.33
C ASP A 201 -3.06 -1.73 9.44
N PRO A 202 -3.05 -0.44 9.07
CA PRO A 202 -4.24 0.40 9.14
C PRO A 202 -5.37 -0.05 8.19
N ALA A 203 -5.10 -1.00 7.29
CA ALA A 203 -6.10 -1.58 6.41
C ALA A 203 -6.68 -2.91 6.93
N ARG A 204 -6.30 -3.39 8.12
CA ARG A 204 -6.75 -4.69 8.67
C ARG A 204 -8.27 -4.76 8.83
N VAL A 205 -8.80 -5.98 8.80
CA VAL A 205 -10.16 -6.28 9.26
C VAL A 205 -10.10 -7.07 10.56
N LEU A 206 -10.98 -6.73 11.50
CA LEU A 206 -11.07 -7.33 12.82
C LEU A 206 -12.45 -7.91 13.01
N ARG A 207 -12.56 -8.95 13.84
CA ARG A 207 -13.84 -9.65 14.08
C ARG A 207 -14.85 -8.69 14.71
N MET A 208 -16.09 -8.73 14.21
CA MET A 208 -17.14 -7.80 14.60
C MET A 208 -17.89 -8.24 15.86
N PRO A 209 -18.12 -7.35 16.84
CA PRO A 209 -19.00 -7.62 17.97
C PRO A 209 -20.42 -8.05 17.57
N GLY A 210 -21.01 -8.93 18.36
CA GLY A 210 -22.34 -9.52 18.13
C GLY A 210 -22.37 -10.68 17.11
N THR A 211 -21.26 -10.93 16.42
CA THR A 211 -21.14 -12.03 15.45
C THR A 211 -20.69 -13.31 16.15
N ILE A 212 -20.83 -14.47 15.49
CA ILE A 212 -20.52 -15.77 16.11
C ILE A 212 -19.21 -16.33 15.54
N HIS A 213 -18.33 -16.81 16.43
CA HIS A 213 -17.12 -17.51 16.02
C HIS A 213 -17.42 -18.93 15.53
N GLY A 214 -16.93 -19.26 14.34
CA GLY A 214 -17.17 -20.51 13.60
C GLY A 214 -16.94 -21.78 14.39
N THR A 215 -15.81 -21.86 15.07
CA THR A 215 -15.35 -23.08 15.73
C THR A 215 -15.88 -23.21 17.14
N THR A 216 -15.79 -22.14 17.94
CA THR A 216 -16.16 -22.19 19.38
C THR A 216 -17.63 -21.90 19.63
N ARG A 217 -18.34 -21.36 18.62
CA ARG A 217 -19.73 -20.91 18.71
C ARG A 217 -19.98 -19.83 19.77
N ARG A 218 -18.92 -19.25 20.34
CA ARG A 218 -19.02 -18.11 21.26
C ARG A 218 -19.37 -16.85 20.47
N THR A 219 -20.20 -16.02 21.06
CA THR A 219 -20.47 -14.67 20.58
C THR A 219 -19.23 -13.82 20.76
N VAL A 220 -18.99 -12.92 19.81
CA VAL A 220 -17.95 -11.90 19.90
C VAL A 220 -18.47 -10.77 20.78
N GLU A 221 -17.87 -10.59 21.94
CA GLU A 221 -18.35 -9.66 22.96
C GLU A 221 -17.51 -8.39 22.96
N THR A 222 -18.14 -7.25 23.24
CA THR A 222 -17.46 -5.95 23.34
C THR A 222 -17.65 -5.38 24.74
N PHE A 223 -16.64 -4.69 25.22
CA PHE A 223 -16.63 -4.04 26.51
C PHE A 223 -16.17 -2.60 26.31
N ILE A 224 -16.95 -1.64 26.83
CA ILE A 224 -16.78 -0.21 26.59
C ILE A 224 -16.68 0.48 27.95
N GLY A 225 -15.75 1.41 28.10
CA GLY A 225 -15.52 2.06 29.39
C GLY A 225 -14.60 3.26 29.36
N GLY A 226 -13.59 3.25 28.49
CA GLY A 226 -12.67 4.37 28.37
C GLY A 226 -13.24 5.52 27.54
N LYS A 227 -12.59 6.69 27.65
CA LYS A 227 -12.97 7.88 26.89
C LYS A 227 -12.75 7.71 25.38
N LYS A 228 -13.56 8.42 24.59
CA LYS A 228 -13.29 8.65 23.17
C LYS A 228 -12.17 9.69 23.04
N TYR A 229 -11.27 9.49 22.09
CA TYR A 229 -10.14 10.38 21.84
C TYR A 229 -10.41 11.31 20.64
N THR A 230 -9.64 12.38 20.52
CA THR A 230 -9.27 12.91 19.20
C THR A 230 -7.96 12.27 18.77
N PHE A 231 -7.69 12.17 17.47
CA PHE A 231 -6.44 11.61 16.96
C PHE A 231 -5.21 12.31 17.57
N GLU A 232 -5.25 13.64 17.64
CA GLU A 232 -4.20 14.48 18.20
C GLU A 232 -4.04 14.24 19.71
N SER A 233 -5.14 14.09 20.46
CA SER A 233 -5.06 13.82 21.90
C SER A 233 -4.40 12.47 22.21
N LEU A 234 -4.68 11.43 21.42
CA LEU A 234 -4.06 10.12 21.55
C LEU A 234 -2.57 10.18 21.17
N ALA A 235 -2.25 10.85 20.06
CA ALA A 235 -0.88 11.04 19.63
C ALA A 235 -0.06 11.76 20.71
N ASN A 236 -0.60 12.83 21.28
CA ASN A 236 0.05 13.60 22.35
C ASN A 236 0.22 12.77 23.63
N ALA A 237 -0.81 12.04 24.07
CA ALA A 237 -0.72 11.17 25.24
C ALA A 237 0.37 10.09 25.10
N LEU A 238 0.62 9.64 23.87
CA LEU A 238 1.68 8.69 23.55
C LEU A 238 2.99 9.36 23.12
N ASN A 239 3.14 10.68 23.23
CA ASN A 239 4.32 11.43 22.79
C ASN A 239 4.69 11.19 21.32
N VAL A 240 3.70 11.07 20.42
CA VAL A 240 3.88 10.93 18.97
C VAL A 240 3.66 12.28 18.31
N LYS A 241 4.65 12.73 17.52
CA LYS A 241 4.55 13.99 16.79
C LYS A 241 3.65 13.81 15.56
N VAL A 242 2.58 14.59 15.49
CA VAL A 242 1.78 14.73 14.27
C VAL A 242 2.30 15.94 13.53
N GLU A 243 3.02 15.73 12.42
CA GLU A 243 3.48 16.85 11.60
C GLU A 243 2.27 17.59 10.98
N SER A 244 2.15 18.87 11.30
CA SER A 244 1.21 19.77 10.63
C SER A 244 1.63 19.94 9.17
N GLN A 245 0.72 19.66 8.24
CA GLN A 245 0.98 19.74 6.79
C GLN A 245 1.21 21.16 6.26
N LEU A 246 1.21 22.18 7.12
CA LEU A 246 1.41 23.57 6.72
C LEU A 246 2.86 24.00 6.94
N LYS A 247 3.73 23.71 5.96
CA LYS A 247 4.71 24.73 5.59
C LYS A 247 3.96 25.75 4.74
N VAL A 248 3.60 26.88 5.34
CA VAL A 248 3.14 28.06 4.63
C VAL A 248 4.26 28.47 3.67
N VAL A 249 4.15 28.07 2.40
CA VAL A 249 4.91 28.74 1.34
C VAL A 249 4.25 30.11 1.20
N LYS A 250 5.01 31.17 1.43
CA LYS A 250 4.55 32.56 1.29
C LYS A 250 3.76 32.71 -0.02
N PRO A 251 2.61 33.41 -0.02
CA PRO A 251 1.78 33.54 -1.21
C PRO A 251 2.54 34.32 -2.28
N VAL A 252 2.80 33.68 -3.41
CA VAL A 252 3.09 34.39 -4.66
C VAL A 252 1.74 34.87 -5.18
N LYS A 253 1.60 36.19 -5.31
CA LYS A 253 0.44 36.92 -5.81
C LYS A 253 -0.25 36.26 -7.00
N GLU A 254 -1.58 36.21 -6.87
CA GLU A 254 -2.65 36.28 -7.88
C GLU A 254 -2.35 35.83 -9.32
N LEU A 255 -3.16 34.89 -9.82
CA LEU A 255 -3.82 34.98 -11.13
C LEU A 255 -4.89 33.87 -11.27
N GLY A 256 -6.15 34.30 -11.42
CA GLY A 256 -7.05 33.71 -12.42
C GLY A 256 -7.95 32.54 -12.01
N ILE A 257 -9.18 32.91 -11.63
CA ILE A 257 -10.47 32.20 -11.80
C ILE A 257 -10.40 30.93 -12.68
N ALA A 258 -10.63 29.76 -12.09
CA ALA A 258 -10.85 28.52 -12.83
C ALA A 258 -12.36 28.33 -13.12
N LYS A 259 -12.72 28.32 -14.41
CA LYS A 259 -14.02 27.82 -14.88
C LYS A 259 -13.99 26.29 -15.01
N PRO A 260 -15.14 25.61 -14.86
CA PRO A 260 -15.24 24.16 -14.85
C PRO A 260 -15.00 23.61 -16.27
N THR A 261 -14.21 22.53 -16.39
CA THR A 261 -14.04 21.84 -17.67
C THR A 261 -14.74 20.49 -17.61
N GLU A 262 -15.70 20.34 -18.52
CA GLU A 262 -16.52 19.16 -18.76
C GLU A 262 -15.71 17.92 -19.11
N THR A 263 -16.32 16.80 -18.77
CA THR A 263 -16.03 15.42 -19.21
C THR A 263 -15.71 15.32 -20.69
N LYS A 264 -14.59 14.64 -21.02
CA LYS A 264 -14.45 13.94 -22.30
C LYS A 264 -13.96 12.51 -22.08
N GLU A 265 -14.74 11.62 -22.67
CA GLU A 265 -14.51 10.18 -22.74
C GLU A 265 -13.23 9.81 -23.49
N THR A 266 -12.79 8.60 -23.13
CA THR A 266 -11.67 7.78 -23.59
C THR A 266 -11.25 7.89 -25.06
N LYS A 267 -9.92 7.91 -25.29
CA LYS A 267 -9.22 6.96 -26.16
C LYS A 267 -7.82 6.62 -25.62
N GLU A 268 -7.53 5.33 -25.57
CA GLU A 268 -6.23 4.74 -25.28
C GLU A 268 -5.15 5.21 -26.27
N ARG A 269 -3.94 5.42 -25.77
CA ARG A 269 -2.69 5.02 -26.45
C ARG A 269 -1.55 4.95 -25.46
N ASN A 270 -0.91 3.79 -25.43
CA ASN A 270 0.30 3.43 -24.71
C ASN A 270 1.31 4.59 -24.63
N LYS A 271 1.50 5.14 -23.43
CA LYS A 271 2.74 5.82 -23.07
C LYS A 271 3.57 4.85 -22.24
N PRO A 272 4.85 4.59 -22.57
CA PRO A 272 5.70 3.79 -21.71
C PRO A 272 5.77 4.49 -20.35
N ARG A 273 5.39 3.78 -19.29
CA ARG A 273 5.57 4.28 -17.93
C ARG A 273 7.05 4.58 -17.75
N VAL A 274 7.38 5.84 -17.50
CA VAL A 274 8.72 6.26 -17.08
C VAL A 274 9.04 5.45 -15.83
N ASN A 275 9.97 4.50 -15.99
CA ASN A 275 10.32 3.57 -14.93
C ASN A 275 11.14 4.34 -13.90
N ASN A 276 10.59 4.54 -12.68
CA ASN A 276 11.17 5.35 -11.61
C ASN A 276 12.44 4.72 -10.96
N GLY A 277 13.31 4.11 -11.76
CA GLY A 277 14.52 3.44 -11.29
C GLY A 277 14.26 2.21 -10.39
N LYS A 278 13.04 1.67 -10.39
CA LYS A 278 12.69 0.44 -9.68
C LYS A 278 12.52 -0.69 -10.69
N HIS A 279 13.27 -1.78 -10.53
CA HIS A 279 13.13 -2.96 -11.40
C HIS A 279 11.70 -3.53 -11.30
N THR A 280 11.14 -3.95 -12.42
CA THR A 280 9.93 -4.78 -12.41
C THR A 280 10.25 -6.15 -11.81
N ILE A 281 9.22 -6.87 -11.33
CA ILE A 281 9.42 -8.22 -10.78
C ILE A 281 10.04 -9.17 -11.82
N GLY A 282 9.64 -9.05 -13.09
CA GLY A 282 10.25 -9.79 -14.20
C GLY A 282 11.72 -9.41 -14.42
N GLN A 283 12.09 -8.13 -14.34
CA GLN A 283 13.49 -7.69 -14.45
C GLN A 283 14.36 -8.23 -13.31
N TRP A 284 13.82 -8.28 -12.09
CA TRP A 284 14.52 -8.84 -10.93
C TRP A 284 14.74 -10.35 -11.08
N TRP A 285 13.73 -11.09 -11.54
CA TRP A 285 13.85 -12.52 -11.83
C TRP A 285 14.72 -12.82 -13.05
N ALA A 286 14.76 -11.95 -14.05
CA ALA A 286 15.71 -12.04 -15.16
C ALA A 286 17.16 -11.92 -14.67
N LYS A 287 17.47 -10.94 -13.81
CA LYS A 287 18.80 -10.80 -13.19
C LYS A 287 19.17 -12.08 -12.44
N THR A 288 18.24 -12.65 -11.67
CA THR A 288 18.45 -13.91 -10.94
C THR A 288 18.70 -15.08 -11.89
N TYR A 289 17.86 -15.24 -12.91
CA TYR A 289 17.98 -16.28 -13.94
C TYR A 289 19.36 -16.27 -14.61
N PHE A 290 19.81 -15.10 -15.08
CA PHE A 290 21.11 -14.99 -15.75
C PHE A 290 22.29 -15.24 -14.81
N ASN A 291 22.22 -14.81 -13.54
CA ASN A 291 23.30 -15.08 -12.58
C ASN A 291 23.39 -16.56 -12.22
N VAL A 292 22.25 -17.24 -11.99
CA VAL A 292 22.23 -18.69 -11.75
C VAL A 292 22.73 -19.44 -12.99
N LEU A 293 22.28 -19.05 -14.18
CA LEU A 293 22.73 -19.67 -15.44
C LEU A 293 24.24 -19.48 -15.64
N LYS A 294 24.77 -18.27 -15.40
CA LYS A 294 26.21 -17.99 -15.45
C LYS A 294 26.98 -18.87 -14.47
N HIS A 295 26.50 -18.99 -13.23
CA HIS A 295 27.12 -19.80 -12.20
C HIS A 295 27.22 -21.28 -12.60
N ILE A 296 26.14 -21.87 -13.14
CA ILE A 296 26.14 -23.29 -13.53
C ILE A 296 26.86 -23.57 -14.86
N ASN A 297 27.08 -22.57 -15.69
CA ASN A 297 27.96 -22.70 -16.86
C ASN A 297 29.44 -22.67 -16.44
N GLN A 298 29.78 -21.93 -15.38
CA GLN A 298 31.14 -21.85 -14.85
C GLN A 298 31.47 -23.00 -13.90
N ASN A 299 30.46 -23.57 -13.23
CA ASN A 299 30.60 -24.61 -12.23
C ASN A 299 29.64 -25.76 -12.55
N LYS A 300 30.17 -26.98 -12.67
CA LYS A 300 29.33 -28.16 -12.88
C LYS A 300 28.35 -28.35 -11.71
N VAL A 301 27.07 -28.54 -12.01
CA VAL A 301 26.02 -28.77 -11.00
C VAL A 301 26.25 -30.11 -10.30
N LYS A 302 26.50 -30.08 -8.99
CA LYS A 302 26.71 -31.29 -8.18
C LYS A 302 25.38 -32.04 -7.97
N GLU A 303 25.44 -33.35 -7.78
CA GLU A 303 24.27 -34.24 -7.72
C GLU A 303 23.22 -33.79 -6.69
N GLY A 304 23.64 -33.36 -5.49
CA GLY A 304 22.75 -32.82 -4.45
C GLY A 304 22.27 -31.37 -4.66
N GLN A 305 22.57 -30.74 -5.79
CA GLN A 305 22.15 -29.37 -6.11
C GLN A 305 21.27 -29.30 -7.36
N ARG A 306 21.10 -30.42 -8.07
CA ARG A 306 20.43 -30.47 -9.38
C ARG A 306 18.96 -30.09 -9.31
N ASP A 307 18.25 -30.64 -8.33
CA ASP A 307 16.85 -30.36 -8.02
C ASP A 307 16.65 -28.87 -7.67
N SER A 308 17.49 -28.35 -6.77
CA SER A 308 17.40 -26.98 -6.27
C SER A 308 17.72 -25.96 -7.37
N THR A 309 18.65 -26.31 -8.26
CA THR A 309 19.02 -25.53 -9.45
C THR A 309 17.88 -25.51 -10.47
N ALA A 310 17.31 -26.67 -10.79
CA ALA A 310 16.18 -26.79 -11.71
C ALA A 310 14.98 -26.00 -11.19
N PHE A 311 14.68 -26.12 -9.90
CA PHE A 311 13.58 -25.44 -9.23
C PHE A 311 13.70 -23.92 -9.34
N ILE A 312 14.85 -23.34 -8.95
CA ILE A 312 14.98 -21.87 -8.92
C ILE A 312 15.02 -21.26 -10.32
N LEU A 313 15.61 -21.94 -11.30
CA LEU A 313 15.58 -21.51 -12.70
C LEU A 313 14.15 -21.56 -13.26
N PHE A 314 13.39 -22.60 -12.96
CA PHE A 314 11.99 -22.69 -13.37
C PHE A 314 11.12 -21.61 -12.70
N VAL A 315 11.31 -21.35 -11.41
CA VAL A 315 10.64 -20.24 -10.72
C VAL A 315 10.96 -18.91 -11.39
N ALA A 316 12.22 -18.65 -11.73
CA ALA A 316 12.60 -17.42 -12.41
C ALA A 316 11.93 -17.29 -13.79
N LEU A 317 11.92 -18.38 -14.59
CA LEU A 317 11.24 -18.44 -15.88
C LEU A 317 9.74 -18.17 -15.76
N ARG A 318 9.07 -18.71 -14.73
CA ARG A 318 7.64 -18.50 -14.44
C ARG A 318 7.24 -17.06 -14.13
N HIS A 319 8.19 -16.20 -13.75
CA HIS A 319 7.96 -14.75 -13.59
C HIS A 319 8.19 -13.95 -14.88
N MET A 320 8.73 -14.59 -15.92
CA MET A 320 9.04 -13.97 -17.21
C MET A 320 8.17 -14.51 -18.35
N GLN A 321 7.65 -15.73 -18.22
CA GLN A 321 6.99 -16.51 -19.26
C GLN A 321 5.80 -17.28 -18.68
N ASP A 322 4.90 -17.76 -19.54
CA ASP A 322 3.87 -18.71 -19.15
C ASP A 322 4.46 -20.08 -18.78
N VAL A 323 3.59 -20.95 -18.25
CA VAL A 323 3.99 -22.22 -17.65
C VAL A 323 4.64 -23.16 -18.64
N ASP A 324 4.06 -23.25 -19.84
CA ASP A 324 4.46 -24.23 -20.85
C ASP A 324 5.77 -23.80 -21.51
N GLN A 325 5.91 -22.50 -21.83
CA GLN A 325 7.18 -21.95 -22.31
C GLN A 325 8.31 -22.09 -21.26
N ALA A 326 8.02 -21.84 -19.99
CA ALA A 326 8.99 -22.02 -18.91
C ALA A 326 9.39 -23.49 -18.77
N LEU A 327 8.47 -24.43 -18.99
CA LEU A 327 8.70 -25.87 -18.85
C LEU A 327 9.61 -26.38 -19.98
N GLU A 328 9.32 -26.01 -21.22
CA GLU A 328 10.17 -26.37 -22.36
C GLU A 328 11.58 -25.80 -22.20
N ARG A 329 11.69 -24.57 -21.71
CA ARG A 329 12.98 -23.91 -21.51
C ARG A 329 13.80 -24.54 -20.38
N ILE A 330 13.17 -25.00 -19.29
CA ILE A 330 13.91 -25.70 -18.22
C ILE A 330 14.30 -27.12 -18.63
N LYS A 331 13.49 -27.82 -19.43
CA LYS A 331 13.88 -29.13 -20.00
C LYS A 331 15.13 -29.01 -20.83
N ASP A 332 15.21 -27.98 -21.66
CA ASP A 332 16.40 -27.73 -22.48
C ASP A 332 17.65 -27.42 -21.64
N ILE A 333 17.52 -26.57 -20.61
CA ILE A 333 18.62 -26.30 -19.67
C ILE A 333 19.01 -27.57 -18.91
N ASN A 334 18.04 -28.39 -18.52
CA ASN A 334 18.28 -29.64 -17.80
C ASN A 334 19.13 -30.60 -18.63
N ARG A 335 18.79 -30.82 -19.91
CA ARG A 335 19.57 -31.66 -20.83
C ARG A 335 21.01 -31.18 -20.99
N ARG A 336 21.22 -29.85 -21.00
CA ARG A 336 22.54 -29.26 -21.26
C ARG A 336 23.43 -29.13 -20.03
N LEU A 337 22.86 -28.80 -18.86
CA LEU A 337 23.63 -28.29 -17.72
C LEU A 337 23.32 -28.97 -16.37
N ILE A 338 22.15 -29.59 -16.18
CA ILE A 338 21.73 -30.13 -14.87
C ILE A 338 21.82 -31.66 -14.85
N GLY A 339 21.26 -32.34 -15.86
CA GLY A 339 21.34 -33.79 -16.01
C GLY A 339 20.44 -34.59 -15.07
N LEU A 340 19.20 -34.15 -14.84
CA LEU A 340 18.14 -34.99 -14.26
C LEU A 340 17.40 -35.76 -15.35
N ASP A 341 16.86 -36.93 -15.03
CA ASP A 341 15.85 -37.58 -15.88
C ASP A 341 14.57 -36.74 -15.92
N GLU A 342 13.79 -36.87 -16.99
CA GLU A 342 12.65 -36.00 -17.26
C GLU A 342 11.53 -36.19 -16.22
N ASP A 343 11.26 -37.43 -15.80
CA ASP A 343 10.24 -37.72 -14.80
C ASP A 343 10.58 -37.13 -13.42
N THR A 344 11.84 -37.25 -13.00
CA THR A 344 12.36 -36.64 -11.77
C THR A 344 12.34 -35.11 -11.85
N LEU A 345 12.73 -34.53 -12.98
CA LEU A 345 12.61 -33.09 -13.21
C LEU A 345 11.14 -32.63 -13.05
N LEU A 346 10.20 -33.31 -13.69
CA LEU A 346 8.77 -32.97 -13.61
C LEU A 346 8.22 -33.14 -12.19
N SER A 347 8.68 -34.16 -11.47
CA SER A 347 8.32 -34.40 -10.06
C SER A 347 8.76 -33.24 -9.17
N TYR A 348 10.02 -32.80 -9.26
CA TYR A 348 10.53 -31.67 -8.47
C TYR A 348 9.85 -30.34 -8.82
N LEU A 349 9.47 -30.15 -10.09
CA LEU A 349 8.81 -28.93 -10.55
C LEU A 349 7.30 -28.92 -10.31
N LYS A 350 6.70 -30.04 -9.88
CA LYS A 350 5.23 -30.20 -9.71
C LYS A 350 4.60 -29.06 -8.92
N THR A 351 5.22 -28.64 -7.82
CA THR A 351 4.68 -27.56 -6.98
C THR A 351 4.82 -26.19 -7.64
N ALA A 352 5.95 -25.92 -8.30
CA ALA A 352 6.21 -24.66 -9.02
C ALA A 352 5.39 -24.52 -10.31
N ARG A 353 4.91 -25.64 -10.87
CA ARG A 353 3.95 -25.64 -11.99
C ARG A 353 2.59 -25.08 -11.56
N ASN A 354 2.17 -25.38 -10.33
CA ASN A 354 0.87 -24.95 -9.81
C ASN A 354 0.94 -23.64 -9.00
N THR A 355 2.12 -23.30 -8.46
CA THR A 355 2.31 -22.17 -7.56
C THR A 355 3.38 -21.22 -8.07
N LEU A 356 3.04 -19.95 -8.25
CA LEU A 356 4.02 -18.90 -8.54
C LEU A 356 4.73 -18.46 -7.26
N TYR A 357 5.86 -19.10 -6.96
CA TYR A 357 6.66 -18.80 -5.76
C TYR A 357 7.20 -17.36 -5.76
N LYS A 358 7.07 -16.69 -4.62
CA LYS A 358 7.60 -15.33 -4.40
C LYS A 358 8.64 -15.37 -3.30
N PHE A 359 9.85 -14.97 -3.62
CA PHE A 359 10.94 -14.88 -2.65
C PHE A 359 11.16 -13.43 -2.21
N SER A 360 11.45 -13.22 -0.93
CA SER A 360 12.08 -11.98 -0.49
C SER A 360 13.57 -11.99 -0.88
N LYS A 361 14.20 -10.82 -0.99
CA LYS A 361 15.64 -10.72 -1.33
C LYS A 361 16.51 -11.57 -0.39
N PHE A 362 16.20 -11.53 0.91
CA PHE A 362 16.89 -12.30 1.95
C PHE A 362 16.72 -13.82 1.74
N ARG A 363 15.49 -14.31 1.57
CA ARG A 363 15.23 -15.75 1.37
C ARG A 363 15.81 -16.28 0.06
N LEU A 364 15.82 -15.46 -0.99
CA LEU A 364 16.46 -15.82 -2.24
C LEU A 364 17.99 -15.93 -2.07
N ALA A 365 18.61 -14.96 -1.39
CA ALA A 365 20.03 -15.01 -1.10
C ALA A 365 20.38 -16.26 -0.26
N GLU A 366 19.63 -16.52 0.82
CA GLU A 366 19.80 -17.70 1.66
C GLU A 366 19.68 -18.99 0.85
N TYR A 367 18.66 -19.12 0.00
CA TYR A 367 18.46 -20.27 -0.87
C TYR A 367 19.65 -20.48 -1.81
N LEU A 368 20.08 -19.43 -2.51
CA LEU A 368 21.16 -19.51 -3.50
C LEU A 368 22.52 -19.82 -2.86
N THR A 369 22.81 -19.24 -1.70
CA THR A 369 24.06 -19.51 -0.98
C THR A 369 24.04 -20.91 -0.37
N ARG A 370 22.95 -21.31 0.30
CA ARG A 370 22.88 -22.61 0.99
C ARG A 370 22.76 -23.79 0.03
N GLN A 371 21.94 -23.68 -1.00
CA GLN A 371 21.65 -24.80 -1.90
C GLN A 371 22.62 -24.85 -3.08
N LEU A 372 22.98 -23.70 -3.65
CA LEU A 372 23.82 -23.63 -4.85
C LEU A 372 25.27 -23.23 -4.53
N GLY A 373 25.57 -22.72 -3.34
CA GLY A 373 26.92 -22.23 -3.03
C GLY A 373 27.29 -20.96 -3.81
N MET A 374 26.30 -20.21 -4.28
CA MET A 374 26.50 -19.06 -5.15
C MET A 374 26.72 -17.76 -4.35
N ASP A 375 27.59 -16.89 -4.85
CA ASP A 375 27.66 -15.51 -4.37
C ASP A 375 26.35 -14.76 -4.68
N THR A 376 25.86 -14.04 -3.67
CA THR A 376 24.57 -13.34 -3.74
C THR A 376 24.70 -11.83 -3.64
N SER A 377 25.93 -11.31 -3.70
CA SER A 377 26.23 -9.88 -3.63
C SER A 377 25.48 -9.08 -4.70
N TYR A 378 25.31 -9.63 -5.90
CA TYR A 378 24.54 -9.03 -7.01
C TYR A 378 23.06 -8.72 -6.65
N LEU A 379 22.50 -9.44 -5.67
CA LEU A 379 21.14 -9.15 -5.19
C LEU A 379 21.11 -7.84 -4.42
N TYR A 380 22.21 -7.43 -3.78
CA TYR A 380 22.32 -6.25 -2.92
C TYR A 380 22.99 -5.05 -3.58
N GLU A 381 23.68 -5.27 -4.70
CA GLU A 381 24.17 -4.21 -5.57
C GLU A 381 23.02 -3.29 -6.00
N ASN A 382 23.02 -2.07 -5.47
CA ASN A 382 22.24 -0.99 -6.05
C ASN A 382 23.06 -0.48 -7.23
N ASP A 383 22.58 -0.66 -8.46
CA ASP A 383 23.23 -0.21 -9.72
C ASP A 383 23.34 1.32 -9.85
N LYS A 384 23.30 2.08 -8.74
CA LYS A 384 23.52 3.52 -8.71
C LYS A 384 24.33 3.86 -7.48
N VAL A 385 25.60 4.22 -7.72
CA VAL A 385 26.36 5.09 -6.82
C VAL A 385 25.43 6.26 -6.47
N LYS A 386 25.10 6.41 -5.19
CA LYS A 386 24.27 7.54 -4.76
C LYS A 386 25.08 8.81 -5.01
N LEU A 387 24.63 9.63 -5.95
CA LEU A 387 25.20 10.95 -6.21
C LEU A 387 25.26 11.73 -4.88
N THR A 388 26.35 12.46 -4.65
CA THR A 388 26.47 13.34 -3.50
C THR A 388 25.41 14.45 -3.56
N ILE A 389 25.12 15.09 -2.43
CA ILE A 389 24.14 16.20 -2.38
C ILE A 389 24.52 17.31 -3.35
N GLU A 390 25.82 17.56 -3.54
CA GLU A 390 26.37 18.54 -4.48
C GLU A 390 26.11 18.11 -5.93
N GLN A 391 26.40 16.86 -6.28
CA GLN A 391 26.12 16.32 -7.61
C GLN A 391 24.62 16.31 -7.94
N ILE A 392 23.76 16.11 -6.94
CA ILE A 392 22.29 16.21 -7.12
C ILE A 392 21.90 17.67 -7.41
N LYS A 393 22.44 18.65 -6.68
CA LYS A 393 22.15 20.07 -6.90
C LYS A 393 22.62 20.52 -8.28
N GLU A 394 23.81 20.08 -8.69
CA GLU A 394 24.37 20.40 -10.00
C GLU A 394 23.55 19.78 -11.13
N ALA A 395 23.23 18.48 -11.04
CA ALA A 395 22.39 17.83 -12.03
C ALA A 395 20.98 18.43 -12.12
N GLN A 396 20.40 18.87 -11.00
CA GLN A 396 19.11 19.57 -10.99
C GLN A 396 19.20 20.95 -11.64
N ARG A 397 20.28 21.71 -11.36
CA ARG A 397 20.54 23.00 -12.01
C ARG A 397 20.68 22.83 -13.52
N ASP A 398 21.47 21.87 -13.96
CA ASP A 398 21.74 21.63 -15.38
C ASP A 398 20.50 21.13 -16.11
N ALA A 399 19.70 20.27 -15.47
CA ALA A 399 18.41 19.82 -16.01
C ALA A 399 17.41 20.98 -16.12
N ALA A 400 17.39 21.89 -15.14
CA ALA A 400 16.54 23.09 -15.16
C ALA A 400 16.96 24.04 -16.30
N LEU A 401 18.27 24.31 -16.44
CA LEU A 401 18.82 25.11 -17.54
C LEU A 401 18.52 24.50 -18.91
N LYS A 402 18.75 23.19 -19.07
CA LYS A 402 18.45 22.47 -20.31
C LYS A 402 16.96 22.52 -20.65
N THR A 403 16.09 22.36 -19.66
CA THR A 403 14.62 22.46 -19.85
C THR A 403 14.20 23.87 -20.24
N ALA A 404 14.77 24.89 -19.60
CA ALA A 404 14.51 26.30 -19.94
C ALA A 404 14.95 26.61 -21.37
N ASN A 405 16.17 26.21 -21.77
CA ASN A 405 16.70 26.39 -23.11
C ASN A 405 15.87 25.65 -24.17
N ASN A 406 15.48 24.40 -23.90
CA ASN A 406 14.63 23.64 -24.83
C ASN A 406 13.26 24.31 -25.02
N LYS A 407 12.66 24.86 -23.96
CA LYS A 407 11.40 25.60 -24.05
C LYS A 407 11.57 26.92 -24.80
N ALA A 408 12.67 27.63 -24.58
CA ALA A 408 12.99 28.87 -25.30
C ALA A 408 13.17 28.59 -26.80
N ASN A 409 14.02 27.63 -27.16
CA ASN A 409 14.26 27.23 -28.55
C ASN A 409 13.00 26.70 -29.24
N SER A 410 12.19 25.89 -28.55
CA SER A 410 10.91 25.43 -29.09
C SER A 410 9.95 26.59 -29.36
N THR A 411 9.95 27.62 -28.51
CA THR A 411 9.13 28.82 -28.69
C THR A 411 9.64 29.65 -29.84
N LEU A 412 10.95 29.91 -29.90
CA LEU A 412 11.59 30.64 -31.00
C LEU A 412 11.35 29.95 -32.35
N ASN A 413 11.53 28.63 -32.45
CA ASN A 413 11.28 27.89 -33.68
C ASN A 413 9.83 27.99 -34.16
N ARG A 414 8.85 27.99 -33.24
CA ARG A 414 7.44 28.21 -33.60
C ARG A 414 7.20 29.61 -34.14
N ILE A 415 7.84 30.62 -33.55
CA ILE A 415 7.76 32.01 -34.00
C ILE A 415 8.40 32.14 -35.39
N LEU A 416 9.60 31.58 -35.60
CA LEU A 416 10.28 31.60 -36.90
C LEU A 416 9.48 30.88 -37.99
N ASN A 417 8.84 29.74 -37.68
CA ASN A 417 7.97 29.04 -38.62
C ASN A 417 6.75 29.89 -39.00
N ALA A 418 6.11 30.55 -38.03
CA ALA A 418 4.98 31.44 -38.30
C ALA A 418 5.39 32.64 -39.17
N VAL A 419 6.58 33.21 -38.94
CA VAL A 419 7.11 34.27 -39.80
C VAL A 419 7.38 33.76 -41.22
N LYS A 420 7.97 32.57 -41.36
CA LYS A 420 8.21 31.95 -42.68
C LYS A 420 6.89 31.70 -43.42
N GLU A 421 5.85 31.28 -42.72
CA GLU A 421 4.51 31.08 -43.29
C GLU A 421 3.93 32.39 -43.82
N LEU A 422 3.96 33.46 -43.02
CA LEU A 422 3.52 34.80 -43.43
C LEU A 422 4.31 35.35 -44.61
N THR A 423 5.63 35.19 -44.60
CA THR A 423 6.52 35.63 -45.69
C THR A 423 6.22 34.87 -46.98
N THR A 424 5.95 33.56 -46.89
CA THR A 424 5.60 32.72 -48.05
C THR A 424 4.23 33.10 -48.62
N ALA A 425 3.29 33.49 -47.75
CA ALA A 425 1.96 33.94 -48.13
C ALA A 425 1.91 35.41 -48.61
N GLY A 426 3.04 36.11 -48.67
CA GLY A 426 3.11 37.52 -49.08
C GLY A 426 2.39 38.49 -48.14
N SER A 427 2.18 38.10 -46.88
CA SER A 427 1.45 38.88 -45.86
C SER A 427 2.41 39.62 -44.92
N ASP A 428 1.95 40.72 -44.33
CA ASP A 428 2.76 41.53 -43.41
C ASP A 428 3.12 40.77 -42.12
N CYS A 429 4.42 40.71 -41.83
CA CYS A 429 4.97 40.03 -40.66
C CYS A 429 4.87 40.89 -39.38
N THR A 430 3.65 41.24 -38.98
CA THR A 430 3.41 41.96 -37.73
C THR A 430 3.50 41.05 -36.50
N GLN A 431 3.84 41.61 -35.34
CA GLN A 431 3.91 40.86 -34.07
C GLN A 431 2.57 40.18 -33.73
N ALA A 432 1.44 40.84 -34.04
CA ALA A 432 0.10 40.33 -33.82
C ALA A 432 -0.22 39.14 -34.75
N ALA A 433 0.11 39.26 -36.04
CA ALA A 433 -0.08 38.17 -37.01
C ALA A 433 0.74 36.92 -36.65
N VAL A 434 2.00 37.12 -36.26
CA VAL A 434 2.89 36.02 -35.84
C VAL A 434 2.37 35.36 -34.56
N ALA A 435 1.87 36.14 -33.60
CA ALA A 435 1.29 35.64 -32.36
C ALA A 435 0.07 34.74 -32.61
N ALA A 436 -0.80 35.15 -33.53
CA ALA A 436 -1.98 34.39 -33.93
C ALA A 436 -1.61 33.02 -34.54
N ILE A 437 -0.64 32.99 -35.46
CA ILE A 437 -0.24 31.75 -36.14
C ILE A 437 0.55 30.80 -35.22
N CYS A 438 1.49 31.32 -34.42
CA CYS A 438 2.30 30.47 -33.55
C CYS A 438 1.58 30.01 -32.26
N GLY A 439 0.37 30.51 -32.01
CA GLY A 439 -0.45 30.19 -30.83
C GLY A 439 0.18 30.67 -29.52
N ARG A 440 0.80 31.86 -29.54
CA ARG A 440 1.44 32.50 -28.36
C ARG A 440 0.93 33.92 -28.19
N SER A 441 1.07 34.46 -26.97
CA SER A 441 0.72 35.86 -26.71
C SER A 441 1.67 36.81 -27.45
N GLU A 442 1.18 37.98 -27.86
CA GLU A 442 2.01 39.05 -28.45
C GLU A 442 3.18 39.43 -27.55
N ARG A 443 3.00 39.42 -26.22
CA ARG A 443 4.08 39.66 -25.26
C ARG A 443 5.20 38.63 -25.38
N THR A 444 4.86 37.35 -25.62
CA THR A 444 5.85 36.30 -25.85
C THR A 444 6.57 36.52 -27.17
N VAL A 445 5.85 36.85 -28.24
CA VAL A 445 6.46 37.15 -29.55
C VAL A 445 7.42 38.33 -29.46
N ARG A 446 7.00 39.42 -28.81
CA ARG A 446 7.83 40.62 -28.60
C ARG A 446 9.14 40.31 -27.87
N ARG A 447 9.11 39.41 -26.89
CA ARG A 447 10.30 38.99 -26.13
C ARG A 447 11.36 38.30 -26.99
N TYR A 448 10.95 37.58 -28.05
CA TYR A 448 11.86 36.90 -28.97
C TYR A 448 12.05 37.69 -30.28
N TRP A 449 11.49 38.90 -30.40
CA TRP A 449 11.42 39.63 -31.66
C TRP A 449 12.79 40.10 -32.17
N SER A 450 13.72 40.43 -31.27
CA SER A 450 15.11 40.74 -31.64
C SER A 450 15.81 39.54 -32.30
N GLU A 451 15.63 38.33 -31.75
CA GLU A 451 16.19 37.08 -32.30
C GLU A 451 15.55 36.69 -33.65
N VAL A 452 14.32 37.14 -33.88
CA VAL A 452 13.61 36.98 -35.15
C VAL A 452 14.13 37.95 -36.20
N ILE A 453 14.32 39.22 -35.85
CA ILE A 453 14.85 40.27 -36.74
C ILE A 453 16.29 39.97 -37.19
N ASP A 454 17.12 39.43 -36.29
CA ASP A 454 18.51 39.08 -36.59
C ASP A 454 18.65 37.83 -37.51
N ASN A 455 17.54 37.15 -37.82
CA ASN A 455 17.55 35.98 -38.68
C ASN A 455 17.56 36.41 -40.16
N LYS A 456 18.62 36.03 -40.90
CA LYS A 456 18.96 36.46 -42.29
C LYS A 456 17.85 36.38 -43.34
N VAL A 457 16.76 35.66 -43.05
CA VAL A 457 15.61 35.46 -43.95
C VAL A 457 14.63 36.65 -43.93
N ILE A 458 14.66 37.49 -42.90
CA ILE A 458 13.69 38.59 -42.72
C ILE A 458 14.39 39.91 -43.01
N ARG A 459 14.50 40.26 -44.30
CA ARG A 459 14.81 41.64 -44.69
C ARG A 459 13.54 42.47 -44.63
N SER A 460 13.64 43.54 -43.85
CA SER A 460 12.69 44.60 -43.62
C SER A 460 11.93 45.07 -44.87
N CYS A 461 10.64 44.77 -44.92
CA CYS A 461 9.62 45.65 -45.48
C CYS A 461 8.66 46.03 -44.35
N SER A 462 8.47 47.33 -44.14
CA SER A 462 7.63 47.98 -43.13
C SER A 462 8.20 48.13 -41.70
N ILE A 463 9.27 48.92 -41.58
CA ILE A 463 9.43 49.79 -40.41
C ILE A 463 9.47 51.21 -40.95
N TYR A 464 8.31 51.74 -41.35
CA TYR A 464 7.98 53.17 -41.40
C TYR A 464 6.60 53.32 -42.07
N SER A 465 5.59 53.68 -41.29
CA SER A 465 4.80 54.87 -41.60
C SER A 465 4.14 55.42 -40.33
N PRO A 466 4.20 56.74 -40.11
CA PRO A 466 3.68 57.41 -38.93
C PRO A 466 2.20 57.79 -39.08
N GLN A 467 1.42 57.57 -38.02
CA GLN A 467 0.63 58.57 -37.27
C GLN A 467 0.01 57.90 -36.04
#